data_AF-A0A6N6JGS0-F1
#
_entry.id   AF-A0A6N6JGS0-F1
#
_cell.length_a   1.000
_cell.length_b   1.000
_cell.length_c   1.000
_cell.angle_alpha   90.00
_cell.angle_beta   90.00
_cell.angle_gamma   90.00
#
_symmetry.space_group_name_H-M   'P 1'
#
loop_
_entity.id
_entity.type
_entity.pdbx_description
1 polymer ?
#
loop_
_entity_poly.entity_id
_entity_poly.type
_entity_poly.pdbx_seq_one_letter_code
_entity_poly.pdbx_strand_id
1 'polypeptide(L)'
;MVNKPETQKPAKSDAPLSALAQLQEAGFGNMLGLSTAWMEALNDMGAEMATFVAERIREDVKTQHEILHCKNVAELQHIQAQFVQKAMDQYQAETGKLVEMSTQAFAKNRADTST
;
A
#
# COMPACT_ATOMS: atom_id res chain seq x y z
N MET A 1 -35.68 -54.58 44.79
CA MET A 1 -35.90 -54.93 43.37
C MET A 1 -35.24 -53.86 42.52
N VAL A 2 -34.33 -54.29 41.63
CA VAL A 2 -33.95 -53.71 40.32
C VAL A 2 -33.20 -52.37 40.26
N ASN A 3 -31.94 -52.47 39.85
CA ASN A 3 -31.13 -51.47 39.14
C ASN A 3 -31.75 -51.08 37.78
N LYS A 4 -31.69 -49.81 37.37
CA LYS A 4 -31.23 -49.45 36.01
C LYS A 4 -30.72 -47.99 35.91
N PRO A 5 -29.51 -47.77 35.35
CA PRO A 5 -28.89 -46.46 35.15
C PRO A 5 -29.25 -45.79 33.83
N GLU A 6 -29.03 -44.48 33.81
CA GLU A 6 -28.76 -43.53 32.72
C GLU A 6 -29.45 -43.67 31.36
N THR A 7 -30.01 -42.55 30.90
CA THR A 7 -29.64 -42.06 29.57
C THR A 7 -29.57 -40.54 29.58
N GLN A 8 -28.48 -39.99 30.15
CA GLN A 8 -27.97 -38.74 29.61
C GLN A 8 -27.59 -39.03 28.16
N LYS A 9 -28.44 -38.56 27.24
CA LYS A 9 -28.14 -38.57 25.81
C LYS A 9 -26.82 -37.79 25.65
N PRO A 10 -25.75 -38.39 25.10
CA PRO A 10 -24.55 -37.64 24.83
C PRO A 10 -24.97 -36.61 23.78
N ALA A 11 -24.97 -35.33 24.18
CA ALA A 11 -24.85 -34.26 23.21
C ALA A 11 -23.56 -34.58 22.45
N LYS A 12 -23.69 -35.07 21.21
CA LYS A 12 -22.56 -35.16 20.31
C LYS A 12 -21.95 -33.77 20.32
N SER A 13 -20.77 -33.64 20.91
CA SER A 13 -20.10 -32.36 20.94
C SER A 13 -19.72 -32.05 19.50
N ASP A 14 -20.50 -31.18 18.86
CA ASP A 14 -20.12 -30.52 17.60
C ASP A 14 -19.01 -29.47 17.84
N ALA A 15 -18.49 -29.39 19.06
CA ALA A 15 -17.37 -28.52 19.47
C ALA A 15 -16.12 -28.66 18.58
N PRO A 16 -15.67 -29.87 18.15
CA PRO A 16 -14.51 -29.98 17.28
C PRO A 16 -14.79 -29.47 15.86
N LEU A 17 -16.00 -29.70 15.33
CA LEU A 17 -16.40 -29.28 13.98
C LEU A 17 -16.68 -27.78 13.91
N SER A 18 -17.31 -27.22 14.95
CA SER A 18 -17.55 -25.77 15.08
C SER A 18 -16.25 -25.00 15.31
N ALA A 19 -15.30 -25.54 16.09
CA ALA A 19 -13.96 -24.96 16.22
C ALA A 19 -13.18 -24.98 14.89
N LEU A 20 -13.30 -26.07 14.10
CA LEU A 20 -12.72 -26.13 12.76
C LEU A 20 -13.35 -25.10 11.80
N ALA A 21 -14.68 -24.95 11.84
CA ALA A 21 -15.40 -23.99 11.02
C ALA A 21 -15.01 -22.54 11.36
N GLN A 22 -14.87 -22.21 12.65
CA GLN A 22 -14.40 -20.90 13.11
C GLN A 22 -12.95 -20.62 12.69
N LEU A 23 -12.06 -21.61 12.76
CA LEU A 23 -10.68 -21.50 12.26
C LEU A 23 -10.64 -21.30 10.74
N GLN A 24 -11.51 -21.98 10.00
CA GLN A 24 -11.63 -21.82 8.55
C GLN A 24 -12.18 -20.43 8.19
N GLU A 25 -13.23 -19.97 8.86
CA GLU A 25 -13.84 -18.66 8.62
C GLU A 25 -12.89 -17.51 9.00
N ALA A 26 -12.18 -17.61 10.13
CA ALA A 26 -11.13 -16.68 10.51
C ALA A 26 -9.95 -16.71 9.51
N GLY A 27 -9.56 -17.90 9.03
CA GLY A 27 -8.50 -18.06 8.03
C GLY A 27 -8.84 -17.43 6.68
N PHE A 28 -10.07 -17.65 6.19
CA PHE A 28 -10.55 -17.05 4.94
C PHE A 28 -10.79 -15.55 5.08
N GLY A 29 -11.36 -15.08 6.20
CA GLY A 29 -11.56 -13.66 6.49
C GLY A 29 -10.23 -12.90 6.52
N ASN A 30 -9.23 -13.46 7.20
CA ASN A 30 -7.89 -12.88 7.27
C ASN A 30 -7.21 -12.86 5.88
N MET A 31 -7.34 -13.93 5.09
CA MET A 31 -6.80 -13.98 3.72
C MET A 31 -7.44 -12.96 2.78
N LEU A 32 -8.75 -12.78 2.86
CA LEU A 32 -9.46 -11.80 2.03
C LEU A 32 -9.13 -10.36 2.44
N GLY A 33 -9.07 -10.06 3.75
CA GLY A 33 -8.68 -8.73 4.25
C GLY A 33 -7.23 -8.34 3.89
N LEU A 34 -6.30 -9.28 3.97
CA LEU A 34 -4.93 -9.12 3.48
C LEU A 34 -4.90 -8.78 1.98
N SER A 35 -5.77 -9.40 1.18
CA SER A 35 -5.82 -9.17 -0.27
C SER A 35 -6.33 -7.78 -0.64
N THR A 36 -7.33 -7.26 0.09
CA THR A 36 -7.93 -5.95 -0.19
C THR A 36 -7.03 -4.80 0.27
N ALA A 37 -6.48 -4.87 1.48
CA ALA A 37 -5.58 -3.83 2.00
C ALA A 37 -4.30 -3.70 1.15
N TRP A 38 -3.77 -4.83 0.67
CA TRP A 38 -2.65 -4.84 -0.27
C TRP A 38 -3.01 -4.20 -1.61
N MET A 39 -4.21 -4.47 -2.14
CA MET A 39 -4.66 -3.91 -3.41
C MET A 39 -4.91 -2.40 -3.33
N GLU A 40 -5.48 -1.92 -2.22
CA GLU A 40 -5.61 -0.48 -1.93
C GLU A 40 -4.24 0.21 -1.91
N ALA A 41 -3.28 -0.35 -1.17
CA ALA A 41 -1.92 0.21 -1.08
C ALA A 41 -1.22 0.26 -2.45
N LEU A 42 -1.37 -0.78 -3.27
CA LEU A 42 -0.85 -0.78 -4.64
C LEU A 42 -1.52 0.28 -5.52
N ASN A 43 -2.83 0.47 -5.39
CA ASN A 43 -3.56 1.49 -6.14
C ASN A 43 -3.09 2.90 -5.76
N ASP A 44 -2.97 3.18 -4.47
CA ASP A 44 -2.51 4.49 -3.97
C ASP A 44 -1.07 4.78 -4.42
N MET A 45 -0.18 3.79 -4.34
CA MET A 45 1.19 3.90 -4.84
C MET A 45 1.25 4.13 -6.34
N GLY A 46 0.39 3.44 -7.11
CA GLY A 46 0.29 3.64 -8.56
C GLY A 46 -0.20 5.05 -8.92
N ALA A 47 -1.19 5.57 -8.19
CA ALA A 47 -1.70 6.92 -8.37
C ALA A 47 -0.64 7.98 -8.05
N GLU A 48 0.16 7.76 -7.01
CA GLU A 48 1.27 8.64 -6.67
C GLU A 48 2.34 8.66 -7.76
N MET A 49 2.77 7.48 -8.24
CA MET A 49 3.73 7.38 -9.33
C MET A 49 3.26 8.08 -10.61
N ALA A 50 1.97 7.96 -10.94
CA ALA A 50 1.39 8.67 -12.08
C ALA A 50 1.44 10.20 -11.88
N THR A 51 1.14 10.67 -10.68
CA THR A 51 1.24 12.09 -10.31
C THR A 51 2.67 12.60 -10.42
N PHE A 52 3.64 11.86 -9.90
CA PHE A 52 5.05 12.21 -9.97
C PHE A 52 5.54 12.33 -11.43
N VAL A 53 5.19 11.36 -12.28
CA VAL A 53 5.54 11.40 -13.71
C VAL A 53 4.92 12.63 -14.39
N ALA A 54 3.65 12.93 -14.11
CA ALA A 54 2.99 14.10 -14.67
C ALA A 54 3.69 15.41 -14.27
N GLU A 55 4.12 15.54 -13.01
CA GLU A 55 4.87 16.71 -12.55
C GLU A 55 6.26 16.80 -13.20
N ARG A 56 6.98 15.68 -13.35
CA ARG A 56 8.27 15.67 -14.08
C ARG A 56 8.14 16.11 -15.53
N ILE A 57 7.09 15.66 -16.23
CA ILE A 57 6.78 16.10 -17.59
C ILE A 57 6.49 17.61 -17.63
N ARG A 58 5.74 18.15 -16.66
CA ARG A 58 5.48 19.60 -16.56
C ARG A 58 6.79 20.38 -16.42
N GLU A 59 7.72 19.92 -15.60
CA GLU A 59 9.03 20.56 -15.46
C GLU A 59 9.86 20.49 -16.75
N ASP A 60 9.78 19.40 -17.52
CA ASP A 60 10.45 19.29 -18.82
C ASP A 60 9.92 20.33 -19.82
N VAL A 61 8.60 20.47 -19.90
CA VAL A 61 7.95 21.47 -20.76
C VAL A 61 8.33 22.88 -20.34
N LYS A 62 8.30 23.16 -19.03
CA LYS A 62 8.73 24.45 -18.48
C LYS A 62 10.18 24.77 -18.86
N THR A 63 11.08 23.80 -18.68
CA THR A 63 12.51 23.96 -18.99
C THR A 63 12.73 24.22 -20.47
N GLN A 64 12.04 23.49 -21.36
CA GLN A 64 12.10 23.75 -22.80
C GLN A 64 11.59 25.15 -23.16
N HIS A 65 10.51 25.59 -22.51
CA HIS A 65 10.00 26.95 -22.69
C HIS A 65 11.03 28.01 -22.29
N GLU A 66 11.71 27.83 -21.15
CA GLU A 66 12.76 28.74 -20.69
C GLU A 66 13.97 28.75 -21.64
N ILE A 67 14.40 27.57 -22.11
CA ILE A 67 15.50 27.44 -23.08
C ILE A 67 15.19 28.18 -24.40
N LEU A 68 13.96 28.09 -24.91
CA LEU A 68 13.55 28.79 -26.13
C LEU A 68 13.57 30.32 -26.01
N HIS A 69 13.51 30.86 -24.79
CA HIS A 69 13.57 32.30 -24.52
C HIS A 69 14.95 32.80 -24.07
N CYS A 70 15.90 31.88 -23.83
CA CYS A 70 17.24 32.22 -23.38
C CYS A 70 18.00 33.01 -24.45
N LYS A 71 18.76 34.02 -24.02
CA LYS A 71 19.48 34.94 -24.92
C LYS A 71 20.98 34.66 -25.00
N ASN A 72 21.51 33.83 -24.11
CA ASN A 72 22.94 33.53 -24.04
C ASN A 72 23.25 32.20 -23.32
N VAL A 73 24.48 31.73 -23.48
CA VAL A 73 24.94 30.44 -22.93
C VAL A 73 24.96 30.41 -21.40
N ALA A 74 25.22 31.53 -20.72
CA ALA A 74 25.25 31.57 -19.26
C ALA A 74 23.83 31.36 -18.68
N GLU A 75 22.82 31.93 -19.31
CA GLU A 75 21.41 31.71 -18.96
C GLU A 75 21.00 30.25 -19.19
N LEU A 76 21.42 29.65 -20.31
CA LEU A 76 21.20 28.22 -20.58
C LEU A 76 21.83 27.32 -19.50
N GLN A 77 23.07 27.60 -19.11
CA GLN A 77 23.76 26.86 -18.04
C GLN A 77 23.01 26.96 -16.70
N HIS A 78 22.49 28.15 -16.39
CA HIS A 78 21.70 28.36 -15.17
C HIS A 78 20.39 27.54 -15.19
N ILE A 79 19.65 27.58 -16.31
CA ILE A 79 18.41 26.81 -16.49
C ILE A 79 18.68 25.31 -16.31
N GLN A 80 19.75 24.78 -16.94
CA GLN A 80 20.09 23.37 -16.80
C GLN A 80 20.48 22.98 -15.37
N ALA A 81 21.26 23.81 -14.68
CA ALA A 81 21.63 23.57 -13.29
C ALA A 81 20.39 23.54 -12.37
N GLN A 82 19.46 24.48 -12.58
CA GLN A 82 18.18 24.51 -11.85
C GLN A 82 17.31 23.28 -12.13
N PHE A 83 17.24 22.86 -13.39
CA PHE A 83 16.49 21.67 -13.79
C PHE A 83 17.04 20.40 -13.09
N VAL A 84 18.36 20.21 -13.10
CA VAL A 84 19.01 19.06 -12.45
C VAL A 84 18.79 19.09 -10.94
N GLN A 85 19.03 20.24 -10.30
CA GLN A 85 18.81 20.38 -8.86
C GLN A 85 17.37 20.02 -8.48
N LYS A 86 16.40 20.57 -9.24
CA LYS A 86 14.99 20.33 -9.00
C LYS A 86 14.60 18.87 -9.21
N ALA A 87 15.17 18.21 -10.22
CA ALA A 87 14.96 16.78 -10.42
C ALA A 87 15.49 15.98 -9.21
N MET A 88 16.69 16.28 -8.71
CA MET A 88 17.25 15.60 -7.54
C MET A 88 16.35 15.77 -6.30
N ASP A 89 15.90 16.99 -6.02
CA ASP A 89 15.01 17.29 -4.89
C ASP A 89 13.68 16.53 -5.01
N GLN A 90 13.08 16.51 -6.21
CA GLN A 90 11.82 15.81 -6.48
C GLN A 90 11.97 14.29 -6.34
N TYR A 91 13.01 13.68 -6.90
CA TYR A 91 13.25 12.23 -6.77
C TYR A 91 13.52 11.82 -5.33
N GLN A 92 14.26 12.62 -4.58
CA GLN A 92 14.51 12.37 -3.16
C GLN A 92 13.20 12.41 -2.35
N ALA A 93 12.39 13.46 -2.56
CA ALA A 93 11.11 13.60 -1.88
C ALA A 93 10.15 12.45 -2.21
N GLU A 94 10.04 12.11 -3.50
CA GLU A 94 9.18 11.02 -3.97
C GLU A 94 9.61 9.67 -3.40
N THR A 95 10.92 9.38 -3.39
CA THR A 95 11.44 8.16 -2.78
C THR A 95 11.09 8.07 -1.30
N GLY A 96 11.22 9.18 -0.56
CA GLY A 96 10.81 9.23 0.85
C GLY A 96 9.33 8.94 1.03
N LYS A 97 8.48 9.52 0.18
CA LYS A 97 7.03 9.30 0.20
C LYS A 97 6.65 7.84 -0.09
N LEU A 98 7.27 7.21 -1.10
CA LEU A 98 7.02 5.81 -1.42
C LEU A 98 7.44 4.85 -0.28
N VAL A 99 8.55 5.15 0.41
CA VAL A 99 8.98 4.40 1.59
C VAL A 99 7.97 4.54 2.73
N GLU A 100 7.47 5.75 2.95
CA GLU A 100 6.43 6.00 3.95
C GLU A 100 5.14 5.25 3.63
N MET A 101 4.63 5.37 2.40
CA MET A 101 3.43 4.65 1.92
C MET A 101 3.59 3.14 2.07
N SER A 102 4.76 2.59 1.72
CA SER A 102 5.05 1.17 1.87
C SER A 102 5.05 0.74 3.33
N THR A 103 5.67 1.54 4.21
CA THR A 103 5.72 1.27 5.65
C THR A 103 4.31 1.30 6.27
N GLN A 104 3.49 2.26 5.86
CA GLN A 104 2.10 2.38 6.29
C GLN A 104 1.26 1.20 5.80
N ALA A 105 1.42 0.78 4.55
CA ALA A 105 0.75 -0.40 4.00
C ALA A 105 1.08 -1.67 4.83
N PHE A 106 2.35 -1.90 5.15
CA PHE A 106 2.75 -3.02 6.00
C PHE A 106 2.27 -2.89 7.46
N ALA A 107 2.14 -1.68 7.98
CA ALA A 107 1.61 -1.44 9.33
C ALA A 107 0.10 -1.70 9.41
N LYS A 108 -0.69 -1.17 8.46
CA LYS A 108 -2.13 -1.41 8.32
C LYS A 108 -2.42 -2.91 8.23
N ASN A 109 -1.63 -3.63 7.43
CA ASN A 109 -1.69 -5.07 7.28
C ASN A 109 -1.48 -5.87 8.60
N ARG A 110 -0.68 -5.35 9.54
CA ARG A 110 -0.45 -5.98 10.86
C ARG A 110 -1.56 -5.67 11.88
N ALA A 111 -2.22 -4.52 11.74
CA ALA A 111 -3.35 -4.16 12.60
C ALA A 111 -4.58 -5.00 12.27
N ASP A 112 -4.88 -5.18 10.98
CA ASP A 112 -6.06 -5.93 10.51
C ASP A 112 -5.97 -7.44 10.80
N THR A 113 -4.75 -7.99 10.97
CA THR A 113 -4.50 -9.41 11.29
C THR A 113 -4.58 -9.74 12.80
N SER A 114 -4.71 -8.74 13.67
CA SER A 114 -4.73 -8.90 15.14
C SER A 114 -6.12 -8.74 15.79
N THR A 115 -7.17 -8.56 14.97
CA THR A 115 -8.59 -8.48 15.37
C THR A 115 -9.36 -9.66 14.82
#